data_AF-A0A078JZ59-F1
#
_entry.id   AF-A0A078JZ59-F1
#
_cell.length_a   1.000
_cell.length_b   1.000
_cell.length_c   1.000
_cell.angle_alpha   90.00
_cell.angle_beta   90.00
_cell.angle_gamma   90.00
#
_symmetry.space_group_name_H-M   'P 1'
#
loop_
_entity.id
_entity.type
_entity.pdbx_description
1 polymer ?
#
loop_
_entity_poly.entity_id
_entity_poly.type
_entity_poly.pdbx_seq_one_letter_code
_entity_poly.pdbx_strand_id
1 'polypeptide(L)' 'MPLVEMLETIRRLAMSKHKKNCRAVAGANGQFDVRENNVGHSVHMTRRTCTCRKWDMTGIPCRHALRVIMHM' A
#
# COMPACT_ATOMS: atom_id res chain seq x y z
N MET A 1 18.53 9.73 4.34
CA MET A 1 18.19 9.70 2.90
C MET A 1 16.80 9.08 2.74
N PRO A 2 15.82 9.75 2.13
CA PRO A 2 14.43 9.26 2.07
C PRO A 2 14.26 7.94 1.27
N LEU A 3 15.18 7.61 0.36
CA LEU A 3 15.14 6.37 -0.43
C LEU A 3 15.54 5.11 0.36
N VAL A 4 16.51 5.20 1.29
CA VAL A 4 16.93 4.04 2.12
C VAL A 4 15.87 3.67 3.14
N GLU A 5 15.22 4.66 3.76
CA GLU A 5 14.07 4.43 4.65
C GLU A 5 12.90 3.75 3.91
N MET A 6 12.64 4.19 2.66
CA MET A 6 11.61 3.58 1.81
C MET A 6 11.96 2.13 1.45
N LEU A 7 13.22 1.86 1.10
CA LEU A 7 13.69 0.52 0.74
C LEU A 7 13.70 -0.43 1.95
N GLU A 8 14.11 0.04 3.13
CA GLU A 8 14.06 -0.74 4.37
C GLU A 8 12.62 -1.05 4.80
N THR A 9 11.71 -0.10 4.62
CA THR A 9 10.29 -0.34 4.93
C THR A 9 9.68 -1.35 3.96
N ILE A 10 9.99 -1.27 2.66
CA ILE A 10 9.61 -2.30 1.67
C ILE A 10 10.17 -3.66 2.09
N ARG A 11 11.44 -3.73 2.50
CA ARG A 11 12.08 -4.97 2.97
C ARG A 11 11.38 -5.54 4.21
N ARG A 12 11.07 -4.73 5.22
CA ARG A 12 10.37 -5.17 6.46
C ARG A 12 8.94 -5.62 6.19
N LEU A 13 8.23 -4.93 5.29
CA LEU A 13 6.84 -5.24 4.96
C LEU A 13 6.72 -6.45 4.00
N ALA A 14 7.70 -6.68 3.11
CA ALA A 14 7.77 -7.89 2.30
C ALA A 14 8.03 -9.16 3.13
N MET A 15 8.75 -9.02 4.26
CA MET A 15 9.09 -10.14 5.16
C MET A 15 8.01 -10.44 6.21
N SER A 16 7.01 -9.57 6.39
CA SER A 16 5.91 -9.82 7.34
C SER A 16 4.84 -10.71 6.69
N LYS A 17 4.71 -11.94 7.21
CA LYS A 17 3.82 -13.03 6.73
C LYS A 17 2.30 -12.73 6.80
N HIS A 18 1.85 -11.48 6.84
CA HIS A 18 0.44 -11.09 6.84
C HIS A 18 -0.15 -10.99 5.41
N LYS A 19 0.16 -11.98 4.57
CA LYS A 19 -0.08 -11.94 3.11
C LYS A 19 -1.47 -12.40 2.67
N LYS A 20 -2.34 -12.84 3.58
CA LYS A 20 -3.47 -13.71 3.17
C LYS A 20 -4.77 -13.01 2.79
N ASN A 21 -5.03 -11.77 3.21
CA ASN A 21 -6.36 -11.16 3.04
C ASN A 21 -6.41 -9.77 2.40
N CYS A 22 -5.36 -9.33 1.69
CA CYS A 22 -5.41 -8.07 0.94
C CYS A 22 -5.63 -8.35 -0.55
N ARG A 23 -6.78 -8.00 -1.13
CA ARG A 23 -7.03 -8.12 -2.58
C ARG A 23 -7.12 -6.72 -3.18
N ALA A 24 -6.26 -6.42 -4.14
CA ALA A 24 -6.28 -5.17 -4.89
C ALA A 24 -7.11 -5.33 -6.17
N VAL A 25 -7.88 -4.29 -6.51
CA VAL A 25 -8.61 -4.15 -7.76
C VAL A 25 -8.23 -2.79 -8.35
N ALA A 26 -7.80 -2.78 -9.62
CA ALA A 26 -7.45 -1.54 -10.31
C ALA A 26 -8.73 -0.75 -10.64
N GLY A 27 -8.72 0.54 -10.32
CA GLY A 27 -9.73 1.51 -10.73
C GLY A 27 -9.19 2.47 -11.80
N ALA A 28 -9.90 3.57 -12.01
CA ALA A 28 -9.47 4.61 -12.94
C ALA A 28 -8.36 5.50 -12.35
N ASN A 29 -7.56 6.12 -13.22
CA ASN A 29 -6.64 7.21 -12.88
C ASN A 29 -5.61 6.87 -11.77
N GLY A 30 -5.15 5.62 -11.72
CA GLY A 30 -4.15 5.19 -10.73
C GLY A 30 -4.70 5.01 -9.30
N GLN A 31 -6.03 4.91 -9.16
CA GLN A 31 -6.68 4.44 -7.93
C GLN A 31 -6.80 2.92 -7.91
N PHE A 32 -6.68 2.35 -6.71
CA PHE A 32 -6.82 0.94 -6.46
C PHE A 32 -7.66 0.71 -5.21
N ASP A 33 -8.63 -0.18 -5.31
CA ASP A 33 -9.42 -0.64 -4.18
C ASP A 33 -8.79 -1.90 -3.58
N VAL A 34 -8.30 -1.79 -2.36
CA VAL A 34 -7.68 -2.87 -1.62
C VAL A 34 -8.60 -3.31 -0.50
N ARG A 35 -9.15 -4.52 -0.59
CA ARG A 35 -9.94 -5.12 0.50
C ARG A 35 -9.04 -5.84 1.49
N GLU A 36 -9.16 -5.49 2.77
CA GLU A 36 -8.54 -6.16 3.91
C GLU A 36 -9.60 -6.52 4.95
N ASN A 37 -9.76 -7.80 5.29
CA ASN A 37 -10.71 -8.25 6.34
C ASN A 37 -12.12 -7.67 6.18
N ASN A 38 -12.63 -7.64 4.93
CA ASN A 38 -13.91 -7.06 4.54
C ASN A 38 -14.02 -5.52 4.64
N VAL A 39 -12.94 -4.83 4.97
CA VAL A 39 -12.82 -3.37 4.92
C VAL A 39 -12.15 -2.97 3.60
N GLY A 40 -12.74 -2.00 2.89
CA GLY A 40 -12.18 -1.44 1.67
C GLY A 40 -11.25 -0.27 1.96
N HIS A 41 -10.08 -0.27 1.31
CA HIS A 41 -9.14 0.83 1.35
C HIS A 41 -8.83 1.32 -0.06
N SER A 42 -9.08 2.60 -0.32
CA SER A 42 -8.70 3.21 -1.59
C SER A 42 -7.26 3.72 -1.51
N VAL A 43 -6.43 3.30 -2.45
CA VAL A 43 -5.03 3.68 -2.60
C VAL A 43 -4.90 4.50 -3.88
N HIS A 44 -4.30 5.68 -3.79
CA HIS A 44 -4.00 6.50 -4.96
C HIS A 44 -2.50 6.57 -5.17
N MET A 45 -2.01 5.93 -6.24
CA MET A 45 -0.57 5.75 -6.45
C MET A 45 0.14 7.04 -6.85
N THR A 46 -0.49 7.86 -7.70
CA THR A 46 0.04 9.18 -8.09
C THR A 46 0.06 10.16 -6.93
N ARG A 47 -1.02 10.23 -6.15
CA ARG A 47 -1.14 11.12 -4.98
C ARG A 47 -0.38 10.59 -3.76
N ARG A 48 0.05 9.32 -3.79
CA ARG A 48 0.74 8.64 -2.67
C ARG A 48 -0.09 8.66 -1.38
N THR A 49 -1.38 8.39 -1.51
CA THR A 49 -2.32 8.39 -0.38
C THR A 49 -3.02 7.05 -0.23
N CYS A 50 -3.49 6.75 0.97
CA CYS A 50 -4.35 5.60 1.24
C CYS A 50 -5.40 5.97 2.29
N THR A 51 -6.63 5.47 2.18
CA THR A 51 -7.68 5.76 3.18
C THR A 51 -7.34 5.26 4.59
N CYS A 52 -6.37 4.35 4.75
CA CYS A 52 -5.84 3.98 6.06
C CYS A 52 -4.94 5.07 6.70
N ARG A 53 -4.68 6.17 5.97
CA ARG A 53 -3.87 7.36 6.32
C ARG A 53 -2.41 7.11 6.68
N LYS A 54 -1.96 5.85 6.76
CA LYS A 54 -0.56 5.53 7.08
C LYS A 54 0.39 6.09 6.04
N TRP A 55 0.03 6.06 4.76
CA TRP A 55 0.88 6.62 3.71
C TRP A 55 0.96 8.15 3.84
N ASP A 56 -0.19 8.79 4.04
CA ASP A 56 -0.32 10.23 4.21
C ASP A 56 0.46 10.76 5.44
N MET A 57 0.43 10.02 6.56
CA MET A 57 1.10 10.42 7.80
C MET A 57 2.61 10.16 7.80
N THR A 58 3.05 9.07 7.19
CA THR A 58 4.46 8.64 7.28
C THR A 58 5.28 8.98 6.03
N GLY A 59 4.62 9.28 4.91
CA GLY A 59 5.24 9.36 3.59
C GLY A 59 5.67 8.00 3.01
N ILE A 60 5.47 6.91 3.75
CA ILE A 60 5.94 5.56 3.40
C ILE A 60 4.74 4.70 2.94
N PRO A 61 4.87 3.91 1.86
CA PRO A 61 3.80 3.03 1.40
C PRO A 61 3.27 2.13 2.52
N CYS A 62 1.97 2.23 2.80
CA CYS A 62 1.32 1.34 3.73
C CYS A 62 1.20 -0.08 3.13
N ARG A 63 0.80 -1.05 3.95
CA ARG A 63 0.60 -2.43 3.47
C ARG A 63 -0.38 -2.54 2.29
N HIS A 64 -1.36 -1.65 2.18
CA HIS A 64 -2.31 -1.61 1.06
C HIS A 64 -1.64 -1.11 -0.22
N ALA A 65 -0.84 -0.05 -0.11
CA ALA A 65 -0.04 0.46 -1.22
C ALA A 65 1.00 -0.56 -1.69
N LEU A 66 1.67 -1.24 -0.76
CA LEU A 66 2.58 -2.33 -1.10
C LEU A 66 1.86 -3.49 -1.79
N ARG A 67 0.63 -3.81 -1.38
CA ARG A 67 -0.16 -4.83 -2.08
C ARG A 67 -0.40 -4.47 -3.54
N VAL A 68 -0.61 -3.19 -3.82
CA VAL A 68 -0.73 -2.68 -5.19
C VAL A 68 0.62 -2.77 -5.91
N ILE A 69 1.70 -2.26 -5.32
CA ILE A 69 3.06 -2.27 -5.91
C ILE A 69 3.55 -3.69 -6.24
N MET A 70 3.24 -4.67 -5.39
CA MET A 70 3.68 -6.06 -5.59
C MET A 70 2.86 -6.83 -6.63
N HIS A 71 1.71 -6.31 -7.08
CA HIS A 71 0.80 -6.95 -8.04
C HIS A 71 0.55 -6.09 -9.29
N MET A 72 1.34 -5.03 -9.48
CA MET A 72 1.53 -4.33 -10.77
C MET A 72 2.59 -5.05 -11.58
#